data_AF-A0A101ED28-F1
#
_entry.id   AF-A0A101ED28-F1
#
_cell.length_a   1.000
_cell.length_b   1.000
_cell.length_c   1.000
_cell.angle_alpha   90.00
_cell.angle_beta   90.00
_cell.angle_gamma   90.00
#
_symmetry.space_group_name_H-M   'P 1'
#
loop_
_entity.id
_entity.type
_entity.pdbx_description
1 polymer ?
#
loop_
_entity_poly.entity_id
_entity_poly.type
_entity_poly.pdbx_seq_one_letter_code
_entity_poly.pdbx_strand_id
1 'polypeptide(L)'
;MKSIQRRPFKYKTHKTNSLGKGGDKISEQEKALQKREEHLKKLYLVAYEYYVNRKTQQEIANQLGTNRVVVSRYLKQARELGLIEIRLKDPFSNYENLKEQFFKYFNLKDIFIVPFPFYEKRNYQIGTSLVGKIVDNLLEDDKIVGLGW
;
A
#
# COMPACT_ATOMS: atom_id res chain seq x y z
N MET A 1 32.26 6.89 -6.81
CA MET A 1 30.97 6.23 -7.11
C MET A 1 29.84 7.14 -6.66
N LYS A 2 28.85 7.36 -7.54
CA LYS A 2 27.97 8.55 -7.56
C LYS A 2 26.94 8.58 -6.42
N SER A 3 26.78 9.78 -5.87
CA SER A 3 25.81 10.22 -4.87
C SER A 3 24.37 10.07 -5.35
N ILE A 4 23.54 9.44 -4.53
CA ILE A 4 22.10 9.25 -4.78
C ILE A 4 21.37 10.54 -4.37
N GLN A 5 21.17 11.44 -5.33
CA GLN A 5 20.25 12.57 -5.18
C GLN A 5 18.80 12.05 -5.18
N ARG A 6 18.08 12.32 -4.09
CA ARG A 6 16.66 11.99 -3.92
C ARG A 6 15.81 12.94 -4.79
N ARG A 7 15.00 12.39 -5.71
CA ARG A 7 13.98 13.16 -6.43
C ARG A 7 12.72 13.29 -5.54
N PRO A 8 12.14 14.49 -5.38
CA PRO A 8 10.86 14.66 -4.70
C PRO A 8 9.73 14.12 -5.58
N PHE A 9 8.79 13.41 -4.96
CA PHE A 9 7.61 12.83 -5.59
C PHE A 9 6.59 13.96 -5.90
N LYS A 10 6.41 14.31 -7.18
CA LYS A 10 5.44 15.33 -7.63
C LYS A 10 4.11 14.67 -7.99
N TYR A 11 3.02 15.05 -7.32
CA TYR A 11 1.67 14.76 -7.78
C TYR A 11 1.21 15.86 -8.75
N LYS A 12 0.73 15.49 -9.94
CA LYS A 12 0.14 16.42 -10.93
C LYS A 12 -1.28 16.78 -10.49
N THR A 13 -1.58 18.08 -10.35
CA THR A 13 -2.94 18.59 -10.15
C THR A 13 -3.50 19.07 -11.50
N HIS A 14 -4.60 18.45 -11.95
CA HIS A 14 -5.39 18.98 -13.06
C HIS A 14 -6.43 19.95 -12.50
N LYS A 15 -6.26 21.26 -12.79
CA LYS A 15 -7.33 22.26 -12.63
C LYS A 15 -8.26 22.15 -13.83
N THR A 16 -9.55 21.94 -13.60
CA THR A 16 -10.59 22.32 -14.56
C THR A 16 -11.57 23.26 -13.84
N ASN A 17 -11.85 24.38 -14.52
CA ASN A 17 -12.66 25.49 -14.06
C ASN A 17 -14.01 25.43 -14.81
N SER A 18 -15.15 25.54 -14.12
CA SER A 18 -16.40 26.08 -14.70
C SER A 18 -17.41 26.44 -13.60
N LEU A 19 -18.17 27.51 -13.86
CA LEU A 19 -18.87 28.38 -12.91
C LEU A 19 -20.30 27.95 -12.55
N GLY A 20 -20.74 28.38 -11.36
CA GLY A 20 -22.06 29.00 -11.17
C GLY A 20 -23.10 28.22 -10.37
N LYS A 21 -23.40 28.70 -9.15
CA LYS A 21 -24.39 28.22 -8.15
C LYS A 21 -23.96 27.15 -7.13
N GLY A 22 -22.69 26.77 -7.11
CA GLY A 22 -22.13 25.82 -6.12
C GLY A 22 -21.25 26.42 -5.01
N GLY A 23 -21.20 27.75 -4.86
CA GLY A 23 -20.18 28.45 -4.06
C GLY A 23 -19.99 27.95 -2.61
N ASP A 24 -21.08 27.71 -1.88
CA ASP A 24 -21.00 27.20 -0.50
C ASP A 24 -20.63 25.71 -0.45
N LYS A 25 -21.17 24.88 -1.35
CA LYS A 25 -20.86 23.43 -1.40
C LYS A 25 -19.43 23.14 -1.85
N ILE A 26 -18.89 23.96 -2.77
CA ILE A 26 -17.51 23.83 -3.25
C ILE A 26 -16.54 24.21 -2.12
N SER A 27 -16.85 25.24 -1.32
CA SER A 27 -16.04 25.61 -0.14
C SER A 27 -16.00 24.52 0.93
N GLU A 28 -17.13 23.85 1.20
CA GLU A 28 -17.17 22.74 2.17
C GLU A 28 -16.40 21.50 1.69
N GLN A 29 -16.53 21.16 0.39
CA GLN A 29 -15.83 20.03 -0.20
C GLN A 29 -14.30 20.24 -0.23
N GLU A 30 -13.84 21.44 -0.56
CA GLU A 30 -12.43 21.80 -0.53
C GLU A 30 -11.85 21.73 0.89
N LYS A 31 -12.57 22.24 1.90
CA LYS A 31 -12.16 22.14 3.30
C LYS A 31 -12.09 20.69 3.79
N ALA A 32 -13.04 19.85 3.39
CA ALA A 32 -13.04 18.44 3.74
C ALA A 32 -11.86 17.68 3.10
N LEU A 33 -11.55 17.99 1.83
CA LEU A 33 -10.40 17.42 1.13
C LEU A 33 -9.09 17.83 1.78
N GLN A 34 -8.93 19.13 2.08
CA GLN A 34 -7.74 19.66 2.76
C GLN A 34 -7.53 18.98 4.12
N LYS A 35 -8.59 18.87 4.93
CA LYS A 35 -8.54 18.19 6.22
C LYS A 35 -8.17 16.71 6.09
N ARG A 36 -8.67 16.03 5.05
CA ARG A 36 -8.32 14.64 4.76
C ARG A 36 -6.86 14.49 4.37
N GLU A 37 -6.34 15.38 3.53
CA GLU A 37 -4.92 15.38 3.14
C GLU A 37 -4.00 15.61 4.33
N GLU A 38 -4.32 16.58 5.19
CA GLU A 38 -3.56 16.85 6.42
C GLU A 38 -3.55 15.65 7.35
N HIS A 39 -4.71 14.98 7.50
CA HIS A 39 -4.79 13.76 8.28
C HIS A 39 -3.91 12.65 7.71
N LEU A 40 -3.96 12.41 6.40
CA LEU A 40 -3.11 11.41 5.73
C LEU A 40 -1.61 11.71 5.89
N LYS A 41 -1.22 12.98 5.75
CA LYS A 41 0.17 13.42 5.99
C LYS A 41 0.61 13.12 7.42
N LYS A 42 -0.27 13.35 8.40
CA LYS A 42 0.01 13.05 9.81
C LYS A 42 0.20 11.55 10.05
N LEU A 43 -0.68 10.72 9.48
CA LEU A 43 -0.58 9.26 9.57
C LEU A 43 0.72 8.74 8.95
N TYR A 44 1.08 9.26 7.77
CA TYR A 44 2.33 8.92 7.10
C TYR A 44 3.56 9.29 7.94
N LEU A 45 3.60 10.50 8.50
CA LEU A 45 4.72 10.95 9.32
C LEU A 45 4.90 10.06 10.55
N VAL A 46 3.81 9.74 11.26
CA VAL A 46 3.84 8.84 12.41
C VAL A 46 4.37 7.46 12.03
N ALA A 47 3.90 6.90 10.90
CA ALA A 47 4.37 5.62 10.41
C ALA A 47 5.86 5.64 10.03
N TYR A 48 6.31 6.70 9.35
CA TYR A 48 7.69 6.89 8.96
C TYR A 48 8.62 6.95 10.18
N GLU A 49 8.27 7.77 11.18
CA GLU A 49 9.05 7.90 12.40
C GLU A 49 9.17 6.57 13.17
N TYR A 50 8.09 5.78 13.21
CA TYR A 50 8.08 4.50 13.91
C TYR A 50 8.85 3.40 13.15
N TYR A 51 8.54 3.19 11.87
CA TYR A 51 9.09 2.06 11.11
C TYR A 51 10.46 2.35 10.52
N VAL A 52 10.69 3.57 10.03
CA VAL A 52 11.94 3.96 9.35
C VAL A 52 12.94 4.52 10.35
N ASN A 53 12.54 5.52 11.15
CA ASN A 53 13.43 6.15 12.12
C ASN A 53 13.53 5.39 13.45
N ARG A 54 12.81 4.26 13.60
CA ARG A 54 12.85 3.38 14.79
C ARG A 54 12.54 4.07 16.11
N LYS A 55 11.82 5.21 16.09
CA LYS A 55 11.39 5.88 17.32
C LYS A 55 10.33 5.07 18.05
N THR A 56 10.38 5.13 19.36
CA THR A 56 9.31 4.60 20.22
C THR A 56 8.04 5.42 20.07
N GLN A 57 6.89 4.81 20.36
CA GLN A 57 5.61 5.54 20.35
C GLN A 57 5.60 6.70 21.35
N GLN A 58 6.38 6.61 22.45
CA GLN A 58 6.47 7.68 23.43
C GLN A 58 7.27 8.88 22.90
N GLU A 59 8.39 8.65 22.21
CA GLU A 59 9.16 9.73 21.59
C GLU A 59 8.36 10.44 20.51
N ILE A 60 7.63 9.68 19.69
CA ILE A 60 6.72 10.24 18.67
C ILE A 60 5.60 11.04 19.35
N ALA A 61 5.05 10.54 20.46
CA ALA A 61 4.02 11.23 21.21
C ALA A 61 4.52 12.58 21.74
N ASN A 62 5.73 12.59 22.33
CA ASN A 62 6.37 13.81 22.83
C ASN A 62 6.61 14.83 21.70
N GLN A 63 7.10 14.37 20.53
CA GLN A 63 7.35 15.23 19.37
C GLN A 63 6.07 15.83 18.77
N LEU A 64 4.96 15.10 18.83
CA LEU A 64 3.66 15.55 18.31
C LEU A 64 2.80 16.28 19.35
N GLY A 65 3.30 16.49 20.57
CA GLY A 65 2.54 17.08 21.66
C GLY A 65 1.27 16.28 22.00
N THR A 66 1.33 14.95 21.89
CA THR A 66 0.21 14.05 22.10
C THR A 66 0.57 12.91 23.06
N ASN A 67 -0.29 11.91 23.19
CA ASN A 67 -0.04 10.74 24.04
C ASN A 67 0.19 9.46 23.21
N ARG A 68 0.76 8.46 23.87
CA ARG A 68 1.07 7.15 23.26
C ARG A 68 -0.17 6.46 22.67
N VAL A 69 -1.35 6.62 23.28
CA VAL A 69 -2.61 6.02 22.81
C VAL A 69 -3.01 6.60 21.45
N VAL A 70 -2.85 7.91 21.24
CA VAL A 70 -3.11 8.60 19.98
C VAL A 70 -2.13 8.12 18.90
N VAL A 71 -0.83 8.01 19.21
CA VAL A 71 0.17 7.48 18.27
C VAL A 71 -0.16 6.04 17.87
N SER A 72 -0.54 5.19 18.83
CA SER A 72 -0.98 3.82 18.56
C SER A 72 -2.19 3.78 17.62
N ARG A 73 -3.19 4.65 17.85
CA ARG A 73 -4.35 4.80 16.95
C ARG A 73 -3.95 5.26 15.56
N TYR A 74 -3.02 6.21 15.42
CA TYR A 74 -2.53 6.66 14.11
C TYR A 74 -1.79 5.55 13.36
N LEU A 75 -0.94 4.78 14.03
CA LEU A 75 -0.29 3.62 13.41
C LEU A 75 -1.32 2.58 12.95
N LYS A 76 -2.35 2.32 13.76
CA LYS A 76 -3.45 1.42 13.38
C LYS A 76 -4.19 1.92 12.14
N GLN A 77 -4.59 3.20 12.13
CA GLN A 77 -5.27 3.80 10.98
C GLN A 77 -4.40 3.80 9.71
N ALA A 78 -3.09 4.07 9.85
CA ALA A 78 -2.17 4.02 8.73
C ALA A 78 -2.09 2.61 8.11
N ARG A 79 -2.18 1.55 8.92
CA ARG A 79 -2.27 0.16 8.41
C ARG A 79 -3.60 -0.11 7.73
N GLU A 80 -4.71 0.29 8.36
CA GLU A 80 -6.06 0.09 7.80
C GLU A 80 -6.26 0.80 6.46
N LEU A 81 -5.65 1.97 6.28
CA LEU A 81 -5.66 2.72 5.03
C LEU A 81 -4.64 2.23 3.99
N GLY A 82 -3.84 1.21 4.30
CA GLY A 82 -2.84 0.66 3.39
C GLY A 82 -1.60 1.56 3.18
N LEU A 83 -1.37 2.55 4.05
CA LEU A 83 -0.14 3.37 4.00
C LEU A 83 1.10 2.60 4.44
N ILE A 84 0.91 1.46 5.09
CA ILE A 84 1.98 0.60 5.60
C ILE A 84 1.81 -0.80 4.99
N GLU A 85 2.83 -1.25 4.26
CA GLU A 85 2.97 -2.61 3.80
C GLU A 85 4.16 -3.27 4.53
N ILE A 86 3.90 -4.29 5.35
CA ILE A 86 4.94 -5.04 6.05
C ILE A 86 5.17 -6.33 5.30
N ARG A 87 6.38 -6.52 4.75
CA ARG A 87 6.79 -7.75 4.10
C ARG A 87 7.74 -8.51 5.01
N LEU A 88 7.33 -9.69 5.44
CA LEU A 88 8.19 -10.67 6.09
C LEU A 88 8.73 -11.60 5.00
N LYS A 89 10.05 -11.71 4.91
CA LYS A 89 10.68 -12.74 4.09
C LYS A 89 10.84 -13.97 4.97
N ASP A 90 10.13 -15.03 4.65
CA ASP A 90 10.28 -16.32 5.33
C ASP A 90 11.53 -17.03 4.76
N PRO A 91 12.61 -17.21 5.53
CA PRO A 91 13.79 -17.93 5.04
C PRO A 91 13.57 -19.46 5.02
N PHE A 92 12.51 -19.97 5.65
CA PHE A 92 12.19 -21.40 5.73
C PHE A 92 11.20 -21.83 4.66
N SER A 93 10.63 -20.88 3.91
CA SER A 93 9.69 -21.22 2.86
C SER A 93 10.41 -21.97 1.75
N ASN A 94 10.11 -23.26 1.60
CA ASN A 94 10.69 -24.12 0.58
C ASN A 94 10.02 -23.93 -0.80
N TYR A 95 9.64 -22.69 -1.14
CA TYR A 95 8.86 -22.40 -2.34
C TYR A 95 9.58 -22.85 -3.59
N GLU A 96 10.91 -22.76 -3.65
CA GLU A 96 11.64 -23.19 -4.85
C GLU A 96 11.65 -24.70 -5.05
N ASN A 97 11.79 -25.48 -3.99
CA ASN A 97 11.61 -26.93 -4.11
C ASN A 97 10.18 -27.30 -4.53
N LEU A 98 9.18 -26.59 -3.99
CA LEU A 98 7.79 -26.79 -4.40
C LEU A 98 7.58 -26.43 -5.88
N LYS A 99 8.16 -25.32 -6.37
CA LYS A 99 8.12 -24.98 -7.80
C LYS A 99 8.78 -26.05 -8.67
N GLU A 100 9.97 -26.53 -8.28
CA GLU A 100 10.69 -27.58 -9.01
C GLU A 100 9.85 -28.85 -9.15
N GLN A 101 9.17 -29.26 -8.07
CA GLN A 101 8.24 -30.38 -8.13
C GLN A 101 7.13 -30.12 -9.16
N PHE A 102 6.47 -28.96 -9.11
CA PHE A 102 5.41 -28.63 -10.05
C PHE A 102 5.88 -28.60 -11.52
N PHE A 103 7.05 -28.01 -11.80
CA PHE A 103 7.61 -28.01 -13.14
C PHE A 103 7.90 -29.42 -13.65
N LYS A 104 8.46 -30.28 -12.79
CA LYS A 104 8.77 -31.68 -13.15
C LYS A 104 7.52 -32.51 -13.45
N TYR A 105 6.44 -32.32 -12.68
CA TYR A 105 5.22 -33.13 -12.83
C TYR A 105 4.26 -32.62 -13.90
N PHE A 106 4.17 -31.30 -14.11
CA PHE A 106 3.11 -30.69 -14.92
C PHE A 106 3.61 -29.96 -16.17
N ASN A 107 4.93 -29.89 -16.41
CA ASN A 107 5.53 -29.23 -17.57
C ASN A 107 4.99 -27.79 -17.80
N LEU A 108 4.85 -27.04 -16.71
CA LEU A 108 4.35 -25.66 -16.72
C LEU A 108 5.41 -24.69 -17.26
N LYS A 109 4.98 -23.59 -17.90
CA LYS A 109 5.89 -22.52 -18.34
C LYS A 109 6.31 -21.60 -17.19
N ASP A 110 5.43 -21.37 -16.23
CA ASP A 110 5.68 -20.55 -15.05
C ASP A 110 4.74 -20.97 -13.91
N ILE A 111 5.12 -20.67 -12.66
CA ILE A 111 4.31 -20.92 -11.47
C ILE A 111 4.57 -19.88 -10.37
N PHE A 112 3.49 -19.30 -9.87
CA PHE A 112 3.51 -18.36 -8.75
C PHE A 112 2.91 -19.02 -7.51
N ILE A 113 3.73 -19.24 -6.49
CA ILE A 113 3.28 -19.77 -5.20
C ILE A 113 3.11 -18.60 -4.25
N VAL A 114 1.88 -18.39 -3.81
CA VAL A 114 1.52 -17.30 -2.90
C VAL A 114 1.05 -17.90 -1.57
N PRO A 115 1.71 -17.58 -0.44
CA PRO A 115 1.19 -17.98 0.86
C PRO A 115 -0.17 -17.31 1.09
N PHE A 116 -1.20 -18.13 1.27
CA PHE A 116 -2.54 -17.63 1.60
C PHE A 116 -2.82 -17.91 3.08
N PRO A 117 -2.94 -16.89 3.95
CA PRO A 117 -3.29 -17.11 5.34
C PRO A 117 -4.75 -17.58 5.42
N PHE A 118 -4.96 -18.84 5.83
CA PHE A 118 -6.27 -19.49 5.94
C PHE A 118 -7.25 -18.89 6.97
N TYR A 119 -6.95 -17.71 7.53
CA TYR A 119 -7.77 -17.11 8.57
C TYR A 119 -8.69 -16.04 7.97
N GLU A 120 -9.98 -16.35 7.93
CA GLU A 120 -11.13 -15.53 7.51
C GLU A 120 -11.33 -15.23 6.01
N LYS A 121 -12.61 -15.34 5.57
CA LYS A 121 -13.12 -14.93 4.24
C LYS A 121 -12.76 -13.48 3.84
N ARG A 122 -12.33 -12.64 4.79
CA ARG A 122 -11.91 -11.26 4.54
C ARG A 122 -10.57 -11.17 3.78
N ASN A 123 -9.78 -12.25 3.72
CA ASN A 123 -8.46 -12.27 3.09
C ASN A 123 -8.47 -12.64 1.59
N TYR A 124 -9.61 -12.97 0.99
CA TYR A 124 -9.69 -13.17 -0.47
C TYR A 124 -9.22 -11.93 -1.25
N GLN A 125 -9.54 -10.72 -0.77
CA GLN A 125 -9.09 -9.48 -1.39
C GLN A 125 -7.56 -9.36 -1.43
N ILE A 126 -6.87 -9.86 -0.40
CA ILE A 126 -5.40 -9.87 -0.36
C ILE A 126 -4.87 -10.84 -1.43
N GLY A 127 -5.40 -12.06 -1.49
CA GLY A 127 -5.04 -13.02 -2.54
C GLY A 127 -5.32 -12.51 -3.96
N THR A 128 -6.49 -11.93 -4.19
CA THR A 128 -6.87 -11.31 -5.48
C THR A 128 -5.95 -10.15 -5.84
N SER A 129 -5.57 -9.30 -4.89
CA SER A 129 -4.64 -8.19 -5.15
C SER A 129 -3.23 -8.67 -5.54
N LEU A 130 -2.78 -9.79 -4.96
CA LEU A 130 -1.51 -10.41 -5.29
C LEU A 130 -1.54 -11.00 -6.72
N VAL A 131 -2.61 -11.72 -7.06
CA VAL A 131 -2.82 -12.23 -8.42
C VAL A 131 -2.88 -11.08 -9.42
N GLY A 132 -3.62 -10.01 -9.10
CA GLY A 132 -3.70 -8.81 -9.94
C GLY A 132 -2.33 -8.22 -10.23
N LYS A 133 -1.46 -8.06 -9.21
CA LYS A 133 -0.08 -7.58 -9.40
C LYS A 133 0.77 -8.53 -10.23
N ILE A 134 0.59 -9.84 -10.08
CA ILE A 134 1.32 -10.83 -10.88
C ILE A 134 0.92 -10.70 -12.35
N VAL A 135 -0.40 -10.68 -12.61
CA VAL A 135 -0.95 -10.51 -13.96
C VAL A 135 -0.48 -9.19 -14.56
N ASP A 136 -0.53 -8.09 -13.82
CA ASP A 136 -0.09 -6.76 -14.29
C ASP A 136 1.37 -6.75 -14.77
N ASN A 137 2.25 -7.54 -14.13
CA ASN A 137 3.64 -7.70 -14.57
C ASN A 137 3.83 -8.66 -15.76
N LEU A 138 2.85 -9.52 -16.03
CA LEU A 138 2.87 -10.49 -17.14
C LEU A 138 2.20 -9.93 -18.40
N LEU A 139 1.40 -8.88 -18.27
CA LEU A 139 0.75 -8.23 -19.39
C LEU A 139 1.77 -7.41 -20.17
N GLU A 140 1.81 -7.66 -21.47
CA GLU A 140 2.50 -6.82 -22.45
C GLU A 140 1.45 -6.04 -23.22
N ASP A 141 1.84 -4.87 -23.72
CA ASP A 141 0.99 -4.07 -24.60
C ASP A 141 0.52 -4.90 -25.81
N ASP A 142 -0.69 -4.62 -26.29
CA ASP A 142 -1.34 -5.27 -27.44
C ASP A 142 -1.63 -6.79 -27.30
N LYS A 143 -1.62 -7.35 -26.08
CA LYS A 143 -2.06 -8.74 -25.84
C LYS A 143 -3.54 -8.85 -25.46
N ILE A 144 -4.18 -9.92 -25.94
CA ILE A 144 -5.57 -10.27 -25.63
C ILE A 144 -5.61 -11.19 -24.41
N VAL A 145 -6.41 -10.83 -23.40
CA VAL A 145 -6.62 -11.63 -22.19
C VAL A 145 -7.93 -12.40 -22.30
N GLY A 146 -7.87 -13.73 -22.23
CA GLY A 146 -9.04 -14.59 -22.09
C GLY A 146 -9.42 -14.78 -20.62
N LEU A 147 -10.70 -14.59 -20.28
CA LEU A 147 -11.23 -14.84 -18.94
C LEU A 147 -12.16 -16.06 -18.97
N GLY A 148 -11.93 -17.02 -18.07
CA GLY A 148 -12.82 -18.14 -17.82
C GLY A 148 -13.79 -17.86 -16.68
N TRP A 149 -14.91 -18.58 -16.64
CA TRP A 149 -15.93 -18.55 -15.59
C TRP A 149 -16.05 -19.89 -14.88
#